data_AF-A0A9C9GMB8-F1
#
_entry.id   AF-A0A9C9GMB8-F1
#
_cell.length_a   1.000
_cell.length_b   1.000
_cell.length_c   1.000
_cell.angle_alpha   90.00
_cell.angle_beta   90.00
_cell.angle_gamma   90.00
#
_symmetry.space_group_name_H-M   'P 1'
#
loop_
_entity.id
_entity.type
_entity.pdbx_description
1 polymer ?
#
loop_
_entity_poly.entity_id
_entity_poly.type
_entity_poly.pdbx_seq_one_letter_code
_entity_poly.pdbx_strand_id
1 'polypeptide(L)'
;PRISLIVYEGPIDKEIKQLTWYYPARFSDNAVRVRQIDEINEKWHWSSWQWLRKDQTSDAFSLEAVFTETPAYKVVLEYMFAGFEHIIPMGLDHIFFILGIFLLSTRLKPLAGQATMFTLAHSITLSLSMFNIISLPASIVEPLIALSIAYIGIENIFAHKLKNSRLALVFAFGLLHGLGFASVLADFGMPQHAYASALIGFNLGVEVGQLAILSSAYFGITIWFKNKQHFHTYITVPGSVLIGITGLYWTWDRFSWAAISSAISG
;
A
#
# COMPACT_ATOMS: atom_id res chain seq x y z
N PRO A 1 3.89 0.94 -25.84
CA PRO A 1 4.31 -0.48 -25.95
C PRO A 1 4.08 -1.05 -27.36
N ARG A 2 5.13 -1.50 -28.05
CA ARG A 2 4.95 -2.34 -29.26
C ARG A 2 4.63 -3.76 -28.80
N ILE A 3 3.57 -4.35 -29.33
CA ILE A 3 3.23 -5.75 -29.07
C ILE A 3 4.16 -6.60 -29.93
N SER A 4 5.02 -7.38 -29.30
CA SER A 4 5.81 -8.41 -29.97
C SER A 4 5.10 -9.75 -29.80
N LEU A 5 4.66 -10.36 -30.91
CA LEU A 5 4.13 -11.71 -30.90
C LEU A 5 5.26 -12.68 -31.21
N ILE A 6 5.57 -13.55 -30.24
CA ILE A 6 6.52 -14.65 -30.41
C ILE A 6 5.70 -15.94 -30.33
N VAL A 7 5.76 -16.76 -31.37
CA VAL A 7 5.04 -18.03 -31.44
C VAL A 7 6.06 -19.17 -31.36
N TYR A 8 5.88 -20.05 -30.39
CA TYR A 8 6.62 -21.29 -30.27
C TYR A 8 5.67 -22.44 -30.63
N GLU A 9 6.02 -23.23 -31.64
CA GLU A 9 5.24 -24.39 -32.07
C GLU A 9 6.09 -25.65 -31.94
N GLY A 10 5.50 -26.71 -31.38
CA GLY A 10 6.16 -27.99 -31.21
C GLY A 10 5.22 -29.05 -30.66
N PRO A 11 5.53 -30.35 -30.84
CA PRO A 11 4.75 -31.42 -30.26
C PRO A 11 4.88 -31.42 -28.72
N ILE A 12 3.73 -31.51 -28.03
CA ILE A 12 3.67 -31.70 -26.57
C ILE A 12 3.17 -33.13 -26.34
N ASP A 13 3.90 -33.90 -25.53
CA ASP A 13 3.48 -35.23 -25.13
C ASP A 13 2.17 -35.15 -24.31
N LYS A 14 1.23 -36.06 -24.57
CA LYS A 14 -0.07 -36.12 -23.88
C LYS A 14 0.06 -36.42 -22.39
N GLU A 15 1.21 -36.96 -21.95
CA GLU A 15 1.49 -37.18 -20.52
C GLU A 15 1.84 -35.89 -19.77
N ILE A 16 2.18 -34.80 -20.48
CA ILE A 16 2.53 -33.52 -19.87
C ILE A 16 1.25 -32.81 -19.41
N LYS A 17 1.14 -32.62 -18.10
CA LYS A 17 -0.03 -32.00 -17.46
C LYS A 17 0.20 -30.55 -17.02
N GLN A 18 1.44 -30.09 -17.09
CA GLN A 18 1.87 -28.81 -16.50
C GLN A 18 2.88 -28.09 -17.39
N LEU A 19 2.83 -26.77 -17.37
CA LEU A 19 3.75 -25.89 -18.06
C LEU A 19 4.31 -24.87 -17.07
N THR A 20 5.61 -24.62 -17.11
CA THR A 20 6.26 -23.53 -16.38
C THR A 20 6.87 -22.54 -17.37
N TRP A 21 6.92 -21.27 -16.99
CA TRP A 21 7.56 -20.21 -17.78
C TRP A 21 8.77 -19.65 -17.06
N TYR A 22 9.86 -19.43 -17.79
CA TYR A 22 11.04 -18.75 -17.28
C TYR A 22 11.35 -17.54 -18.16
N TYR A 23 11.56 -16.40 -17.51
CA TYR A 23 11.97 -15.17 -18.17
C TYR A 23 13.16 -14.58 -17.41
N PRO A 24 14.34 -14.46 -18.06
CA PRO A 24 15.54 -14.00 -17.36
C PRO A 24 15.40 -12.60 -16.78
N ALA A 25 15.78 -12.43 -15.51
CA ALA A 25 15.64 -11.15 -14.80
C ALA A 25 16.44 -9.99 -15.45
N ARG A 26 17.47 -10.29 -16.24
CA ARG A 26 18.23 -9.29 -17.02
C ARG A 26 17.36 -8.49 -18.00
N PHE A 27 16.16 -8.98 -18.32
CA PHE A 27 15.23 -8.35 -19.24
C PHE A 27 14.07 -7.63 -18.54
N SER A 28 14.16 -7.36 -17.22
CA SER A 28 13.12 -6.84 -16.32
C SER A 28 12.21 -7.91 -15.71
N ASP A 29 11.54 -7.51 -14.63
CA ASP A 29 10.39 -8.21 -14.06
C ASP A 29 9.36 -8.55 -15.15
N ASN A 30 8.78 -9.73 -15.05
CA ASN A 30 7.82 -10.24 -16.02
C ASN A 30 6.55 -10.74 -15.31
N ALA A 31 5.39 -10.32 -15.80
CA ALA A 31 4.13 -10.93 -15.42
C ALA A 31 3.74 -11.94 -16.50
N VAL A 32 3.51 -13.19 -16.11
CA VAL A 32 3.06 -14.25 -17.01
C VAL A 32 1.69 -14.77 -16.58
N ARG A 33 0.86 -15.12 -17.56
CA ARG A 33 -0.41 -15.84 -17.35
C ARG A 33 -0.70 -16.72 -18.54
N VAL A 34 -1.49 -17.77 -18.33
CA VAL A 34 -1.93 -18.68 -19.38
C VAL A 34 -3.38 -18.37 -19.74
N ARG A 35 -3.67 -18.42 -21.04
CA ARG A 35 -5.03 -18.41 -21.58
C ARG A 35 -5.37 -19.81 -22.06
N GLN A 36 -6.46 -20.35 -21.56
CA GLN A 36 -7.07 -21.56 -22.05
C GLN A 36 -8.33 -21.21 -22.83
N ILE A 37 -8.50 -21.89 -23.95
CA ILE A 37 -9.59 -21.65 -24.90
C ILE A 37 -10.49 -22.87 -24.85
N ASP A 38 -11.73 -22.68 -24.39
CA ASP A 38 -12.80 -23.66 -24.55
C ASP A 38 -13.49 -23.36 -25.88
N GLU A 39 -13.03 -24.03 -26.94
CA GLU A 39 -13.56 -23.87 -28.30
C GLU A 39 -15.02 -24.31 -28.42
N ILE A 40 -15.48 -25.24 -27.56
CA ILE A 40 -16.84 -25.81 -27.62
C ILE A 40 -17.87 -24.80 -27.09
N ASN A 41 -17.55 -24.14 -25.98
CA ASN A 41 -18.44 -23.16 -25.35
C ASN A 41 -18.10 -21.70 -25.72
N GLU A 42 -17.13 -21.48 -26.61
CA GLU A 42 -16.59 -20.16 -26.99
C GLU A 42 -16.12 -19.33 -25.78
N LYS A 43 -15.58 -20.00 -24.75
CA LYS A 43 -15.14 -19.35 -23.51
C LYS A 43 -13.63 -19.25 -23.43
N TRP A 44 -13.18 -18.15 -22.84
CA TRP A 44 -11.77 -17.84 -22.64
C TRP A 44 -11.50 -17.79 -21.15
N HIS A 45 -10.53 -18.58 -20.71
CA HIS A 45 -10.19 -18.78 -19.31
C HIS A 45 -8.76 -18.30 -19.08
N TRP A 46 -8.57 -17.35 -18.17
CA TRP A 46 -7.25 -16.83 -17.84
C TRP A 46 -6.84 -17.28 -16.45
N SER A 47 -5.60 -17.74 -16.31
CA SER A 47 -5.00 -17.89 -15.00
C SER A 47 -4.79 -16.52 -14.34
N SER A 48 -4.61 -16.51 -13.02
CA SER A 48 -4.01 -15.36 -12.33
C SER A 48 -2.64 -15.01 -12.94
N TRP A 49 -2.26 -13.74 -12.84
CA TRP A 49 -0.90 -13.32 -13.15
C TRP A 49 0.07 -13.91 -12.12
N GLN A 50 1.21 -14.40 -12.58
CA GLN A 50 2.35 -14.72 -11.75
C GLN A 50 3.46 -13.72 -12.06
N TRP A 51 3.95 -13.02 -11.05
CA TRP A 51 5.05 -12.07 -11.17
C TRP A 51 6.38 -12.79 -10.95
N LEU A 52 7.15 -12.90 -12.02
CA LEU A 52 8.49 -13.48 -12.00
C LEU A 52 9.49 -12.39 -11.63
N ARG A 53 10.04 -12.51 -10.42
CA ARG A 53 11.15 -11.68 -9.92
C ARG A 53 12.32 -12.58 -9.54
N LYS A 54 13.52 -12.00 -9.50
CA LYS A 54 14.74 -12.67 -8.97
C LYS A 54 15.12 -13.97 -9.70
N ASP A 55 14.94 -13.99 -11.01
CA ASP A 55 15.42 -15.07 -11.89
C ASP A 55 14.84 -16.45 -11.54
N GLN A 56 13.53 -16.50 -11.28
CA GLN A 56 12.80 -17.71 -10.91
C GLN A 56 11.85 -18.16 -12.03
N THR A 57 11.57 -19.46 -12.07
CA THR A 57 10.50 -20.05 -12.88
C THR A 57 9.14 -19.75 -12.29
N SER A 58 8.11 -19.66 -13.13
CA SER A 58 6.72 -19.61 -12.69
C SER A 58 6.34 -20.86 -11.90
N ASP A 59 5.32 -20.74 -11.05
CA ASP A 59 4.57 -21.89 -10.59
C ASP A 59 3.95 -22.62 -11.79
N ALA A 60 3.75 -23.92 -11.64
CA ALA A 60 3.22 -24.77 -12.70
C ALA A 60 1.78 -24.37 -13.09
N PHE A 61 1.58 -24.04 -14.36
CA PHE A 61 0.26 -23.90 -14.97
C PHE A 61 -0.25 -25.28 -15.37
N SER A 62 -1.40 -25.69 -14.86
CA SER A 62 -2.05 -26.93 -15.31
C SER A 62 -2.58 -26.78 -16.74
N LEU A 63 -2.33 -27.79 -17.57
CA LEU A 63 -2.90 -27.91 -18.93
C LEU A 63 -4.27 -28.59 -18.91
N GLU A 64 -4.62 -29.26 -17.81
CA GLU A 64 -5.87 -30.01 -17.65
C GLU A 64 -6.95 -29.21 -16.91
N ALA A 65 -6.55 -28.29 -16.02
CA ALA A 65 -7.49 -27.51 -15.22
C ALA A 65 -8.08 -26.37 -16.06
N VAL A 66 -9.40 -26.21 -16.03
CA VAL A 66 -10.07 -25.02 -16.59
C VAL A 66 -9.89 -23.85 -15.62
N PHE A 67 -9.15 -22.81 -16.04
CA PHE A 67 -8.96 -21.62 -15.20
C PHE A 67 -10.28 -20.83 -15.08
N THR A 68 -11.00 -21.01 -13.98
CA THR A 68 -12.14 -20.13 -13.66
C THR A 68 -11.61 -18.78 -13.18
N GLU A 69 -12.23 -17.68 -13.61
CA GLU A 69 -11.92 -16.35 -13.04
C GLU A 69 -12.00 -16.42 -11.51
N THR A 70 -10.98 -15.89 -10.84
CA THR A 70 -10.94 -15.85 -9.38
C THR A 70 -12.17 -15.10 -8.89
N PRO A 71 -13.04 -15.73 -8.08
CA PRO A 71 -14.23 -15.06 -7.57
C PRO A 71 -13.86 -13.75 -6.86
N ALA A 72 -14.65 -12.69 -7.06
CA ALA A 72 -14.36 -11.37 -6.51
C ALA A 72 -14.10 -11.38 -4.99
N TYR A 73 -14.79 -12.23 -4.22
CA TYR A 73 -14.56 -12.35 -2.78
C TYR A 73 -13.16 -12.87 -2.43
N LYS A 74 -12.57 -13.76 -3.24
CA LYS A 74 -11.20 -14.25 -3.02
C LYS A 74 -10.20 -13.14 -3.26
N VAL A 75 -10.39 -12.36 -4.34
CA VAL A 75 -9.57 -11.16 -4.62
C VAL A 75 -9.70 -10.16 -3.47
N VAL A 76 -10.91 -9.87 -3.01
CA VAL A 76 -11.13 -8.96 -1.87
C VAL A 76 -10.40 -9.44 -0.63
N LEU A 77 -10.48 -10.73 -0.28
CA LEU A 77 -9.81 -11.29 0.89
C LEU A 77 -8.28 -11.22 0.77
N GLU A 78 -7.73 -11.64 -0.37
CA GLU A 78 -6.28 -11.61 -0.64
C GLU A 78 -5.73 -10.19 -0.50
N TYR A 79 -6.37 -9.22 -1.15
CA TYR A 79 -5.92 -7.83 -1.06
C TYR A 79 -6.23 -7.20 0.29
N MET A 80 -7.23 -7.68 1.03
CA MET A 80 -7.44 -7.26 2.43
C MET A 80 -6.27 -7.66 3.33
N PHE A 81 -5.70 -8.86 3.15
CA PHE A 81 -4.47 -9.23 3.85
C PHE A 81 -3.30 -8.35 3.41
N ALA A 82 -3.13 -8.11 2.10
CA ALA A 82 -2.07 -7.24 1.60
C ALA A 82 -2.18 -5.79 2.14
N GLY A 83 -3.40 -5.25 2.22
CA GLY A 83 -3.68 -3.94 2.80
C GLY A 83 -3.40 -3.87 4.29
N PHE A 84 -3.67 -4.95 5.02
CA PHE A 84 -3.31 -5.06 6.43
C PHE A 84 -1.78 -5.08 6.59
N GLU A 85 -1.07 -5.92 5.84
CA GLU A 85 0.40 -6.04 5.87
C GLU A 85 1.10 -4.74 5.48
N HIS A 86 0.51 -3.98 4.56
CA HIS A 86 0.96 -2.65 4.18
C HIS A 86 1.02 -1.69 5.37
N ILE A 87 0.13 -1.85 6.37
CA ILE A 87 0.14 -1.04 7.58
C ILE A 87 0.97 -1.71 8.67
N ILE A 88 0.72 -2.98 8.99
CA ILE A 88 1.41 -3.75 10.03
C ILE A 88 1.97 -5.03 9.41
N PRO A 89 3.29 -5.27 9.39
CA PRO A 89 4.37 -4.49 10.00
C PRO A 89 5.06 -3.49 9.05
N MET A 90 4.73 -3.48 7.76
CA MET A 90 5.56 -2.81 6.75
C MET A 90 5.42 -1.28 6.76
N GLY A 91 4.28 -0.76 7.21
CA GLY A 91 3.90 0.64 7.06
C GLY A 91 4.33 1.53 8.21
N LEU A 92 5.62 1.60 8.53
CA LEU A 92 6.12 2.44 9.63
C LEU A 92 5.64 3.90 9.51
N ASP A 93 5.60 4.45 8.29
CA ASP A 93 5.08 5.79 8.03
C ASP A 93 3.62 5.95 8.48
N HIS A 94 2.78 4.97 8.16
CA HIS A 94 1.39 4.92 8.57
C HIS A 94 1.26 4.74 10.09
N ILE A 95 2.07 3.87 10.69
CA ILE A 95 2.06 3.66 12.15
C ILE A 95 2.37 4.96 12.87
N PHE A 96 3.44 5.66 12.50
CA PHE A 96 3.83 6.93 13.13
C PHE A 96 2.77 8.01 12.89
N PHE A 97 2.19 8.08 11.69
CA PHE A 97 1.12 9.02 11.39
C PHE A 97 -0.15 8.75 12.24
N ILE A 98 -0.58 7.49 12.34
CA ILE A 98 -1.77 7.08 13.10
C ILE A 98 -1.58 7.27 14.60
N LEU A 99 -0.40 6.97 15.13
CA LEU A 99 -0.05 7.31 16.51
C LEU A 99 -0.04 8.82 16.72
N GLY A 100 0.46 9.59 15.74
CA GLY A 100 0.41 11.05 15.75
C GLY A 100 -1.01 11.59 15.85
N ILE A 101 -1.97 11.10 15.06
CA ILE A 101 -3.37 11.55 15.18
C ILE A 101 -4.00 11.14 16.53
N PHE A 102 -3.63 9.97 17.06
CA PHE A 102 -4.08 9.48 18.36
C PHE A 102 -3.65 10.39 19.51
N LEU A 103 -2.40 10.86 19.50
CA LEU A 103 -1.83 11.65 20.60
C LEU A 103 -2.54 12.99 20.83
N LEU A 104 -3.17 13.59 19.81
CA LEU A 104 -3.93 14.83 19.98
C LEU A 104 -5.36 14.61 20.50
N SER A 105 -5.94 13.44 20.26
CA SER A 105 -7.29 13.12 20.73
C SER A 105 -7.53 11.63 20.86
N THR A 106 -7.89 11.19 22.07
CA THR A 106 -8.26 9.80 22.37
C THR A 106 -9.73 9.46 22.10
N ARG A 107 -10.51 10.39 21.53
CA ARG A 107 -11.92 10.13 21.19
C ARG A 107 -12.02 9.26 19.94
N LEU A 108 -12.69 8.09 20.06
CA LEU A 108 -12.81 7.12 18.97
C LEU A 108 -13.47 7.68 17.69
N LYS A 109 -14.57 8.44 17.81
CA LYS A 109 -15.28 8.97 16.64
C LYS A 109 -14.42 9.94 15.78
N PRO A 110 -13.76 10.97 16.35
CA PRO A 110 -12.80 11.79 15.61
C PRO A 110 -11.58 11.04 15.07
N LEU A 111 -11.13 9.98 15.75
CA LEU A 111 -10.01 9.17 15.27
C LEU A 111 -10.39 8.32 14.07
N ALA A 112 -11.50 7.58 14.15
CA ALA A 112 -12.05 6.84 13.04
C ALA A 112 -12.31 7.76 11.84
N GLY A 113 -12.89 8.95 12.07
CA GLY A 113 -13.10 9.93 11.00
C GLY A 113 -11.80 10.40 10.32
N GLN A 114 -10.71 10.59 11.06
CA GLN A 114 -9.40 10.92 10.48
C GLN A 114 -8.81 9.73 9.71
N ALA A 115 -8.87 8.52 10.26
CA ALA A 115 -8.38 7.31 9.60
C ALA A 115 -9.12 7.06 8.28
N THR A 116 -10.45 7.07 8.30
CA THR A 116 -11.27 6.92 7.09
C THR A 116 -10.99 8.01 6.05
N MET A 117 -10.86 9.28 6.47
CA MET A 117 -10.53 10.37 5.53
C MET A 117 -9.15 10.20 4.89
N PHE A 118 -8.18 9.68 5.65
CA PHE A 118 -6.87 9.31 5.13
C PHE A 118 -6.99 8.19 4.11
N THR A 119 -7.69 7.10 4.42
CA THR A 119 -7.88 5.94 3.53
C THR A 119 -8.61 6.33 2.25
N LEU A 120 -9.64 7.18 2.33
CA LEU A 120 -10.34 7.71 1.15
C LEU A 120 -9.41 8.51 0.25
N ALA A 121 -8.61 9.42 0.82
CA ALA A 121 -7.64 10.20 0.05
C ALA A 121 -6.55 9.31 -0.59
N HIS A 122 -6.05 8.36 0.18
CA HIS A 122 -5.08 7.37 -0.27
C HIS A 122 -5.65 6.55 -1.45
N SER A 123 -6.91 6.08 -1.36
CA SER A 123 -7.60 5.35 -2.43
C SER A 123 -7.67 6.14 -3.73
N ILE A 124 -7.94 7.45 -3.64
CA ILE A 124 -8.03 8.35 -4.80
C ILE A 124 -6.69 8.40 -5.52
N THR A 125 -5.62 8.72 -4.81
CA THR A 125 -4.29 8.87 -5.42
C THR A 125 -3.71 7.56 -5.88
N LEU A 126 -3.93 6.47 -5.14
CA LEU A 126 -3.57 5.13 -5.57
C LEU A 126 -4.22 4.78 -6.91
N SER A 127 -5.51 5.10 -7.06
CA SER A 127 -6.24 4.88 -8.31
C SER A 127 -5.69 5.73 -9.45
N LEU A 128 -5.43 7.01 -9.21
CA LEU A 128 -4.86 7.89 -10.21
C LEU A 128 -3.47 7.43 -10.65
N SER A 129 -2.66 6.92 -9.73
CA SER A 129 -1.33 6.38 -10.05
C SER A 129 -1.39 5.05 -10.78
N MET A 130 -2.31 4.15 -10.42
CA MET A 130 -2.50 2.88 -11.14
C MET A 130 -2.87 3.10 -12.62
N PHE A 131 -3.72 4.09 -12.91
CA PHE A 131 -4.07 4.46 -14.28
C PHE A 131 -3.03 5.36 -14.96
N ASN A 132 -1.88 5.59 -14.30
CA ASN A 132 -0.80 6.45 -14.76
C ASN A 132 -1.27 7.89 -15.12
N ILE A 133 -2.32 8.36 -14.44
CA ILE A 133 -2.84 9.73 -14.56
C ILE A 133 -1.94 10.68 -13.76
N ILE A 134 -1.47 10.24 -12.58
CA ILE A 134 -0.50 10.96 -11.75
C ILE A 134 0.66 10.03 -11.42
N SER A 135 1.86 10.40 -11.87
CA SER A 135 3.10 9.71 -11.52
C SER A 135 4.12 10.75 -11.07
N LEU A 136 4.50 10.68 -9.80
CA LEU A 136 5.57 11.49 -9.23
C LEU A 136 6.72 10.57 -8.79
N PRO A 137 7.97 11.02 -8.95
CA PRO A 137 9.10 10.20 -8.56
C PRO A 137 9.15 10.03 -7.04
N ALA A 138 9.51 8.83 -6.59
CA ALA A 138 9.65 8.48 -5.17
C ALA A 138 10.60 9.44 -4.43
N SER A 139 11.63 9.95 -5.12
CA SER A 139 12.57 10.95 -4.61
C SER A 139 11.94 12.26 -4.13
N ILE A 140 10.73 12.59 -4.60
CA ILE A 140 9.96 13.75 -4.14
C ILE A 140 8.89 13.32 -3.15
N VAL A 141 8.20 12.20 -3.42
CA VAL A 141 7.05 11.78 -2.63
C VAL A 141 7.47 11.28 -1.24
N GLU A 142 8.50 10.45 -1.14
CA GLU A 142 8.91 9.82 0.13
C GLU A 142 9.41 10.83 1.18
N PRO A 143 10.21 11.86 0.85
CA PRO A 143 10.57 12.91 1.82
C PRO A 143 9.35 13.71 2.29
N LEU A 144 8.39 13.95 1.40
CA LEU A 144 7.16 14.67 1.73
C LEU A 144 6.22 13.83 2.63
N ILE A 145 6.18 12.51 2.45
CA ILE A 145 5.51 11.57 3.37
C ILE A 145 6.14 11.71 4.76
N ALA A 146 7.46 11.63 4.87
CA ALA A 146 8.16 11.80 6.14
C ALA A 146 7.92 13.19 6.76
N LEU A 147 7.87 14.23 5.92
CA LEU A 147 7.62 15.60 6.38
C LEU A 147 6.20 15.76 6.94
N SER A 148 5.21 15.05 6.40
CA SER A 148 3.85 15.03 6.95
C SER A 148 3.80 14.44 8.36
N ILE A 149 4.62 13.42 8.65
CA ILE A 149 4.75 12.80 9.97
C ILE A 149 5.40 13.80 10.95
N ALA A 150 6.48 14.45 10.51
CA ALA A 150 7.12 15.51 11.28
C ALA A 150 6.13 16.63 11.62
N TYR A 151 5.34 17.07 10.65
CA TYR A 151 4.31 18.09 10.82
C TYR A 151 3.29 17.69 11.89
N ILE A 152 2.75 16.47 11.84
CA ILE A 152 1.77 16.00 12.84
C ILE A 152 2.39 15.98 14.25
N GLY A 153 3.63 15.51 14.39
CA GLY A 153 4.34 15.53 15.66
C GLY A 153 4.51 16.95 16.20
N ILE A 154 4.96 17.88 15.36
CA ILE A 154 5.15 19.29 15.73
C ILE A 154 3.81 19.95 16.08
N GLU A 155 2.77 19.76 15.26
CA GLU A 155 1.44 20.33 15.48
C GLU A 155 0.89 19.91 16.86
N ASN A 156 1.05 18.64 17.22
CA ASN A 156 0.55 18.11 18.49
C ASN A 156 1.21 18.72 19.74
N ILE A 157 2.43 19.25 19.63
CA ILE A 157 3.12 19.91 20.74
C ILE A 157 2.45 21.25 21.06
N PHE A 158 2.01 21.98 20.04
CA PHE A 158 1.43 23.32 20.20
C PHE A 158 -0.10 23.31 20.23
N ALA A 159 -0.74 22.32 19.62
CA ALA A 159 -2.19 22.21 19.55
C ALA A 159 -2.78 21.68 20.86
N HIS A 160 -3.70 22.44 21.44
CA HIS A 160 -4.40 22.05 22.67
C HIS A 160 -5.78 21.43 22.41
N LYS A 161 -6.33 21.60 21.19
CA LYS A 161 -7.65 21.10 20.77
C LYS A 161 -7.65 20.73 19.29
N LEU A 162 -8.42 19.71 18.94
CA LEU A 162 -8.73 19.38 17.55
C LEU A 162 -9.54 20.50 16.87
N LYS A 163 -9.08 20.95 15.70
CA LYS A 163 -9.79 21.87 14.81
C LYS A 163 -10.38 21.10 13.63
N ASN A 164 -11.49 21.59 13.06
CA ASN A 164 -12.09 20.98 11.86
C ASN A 164 -11.15 20.98 10.65
N SER A 165 -10.24 21.95 10.57
CA SER A 165 -9.19 22.02 9.53
C SER A 165 -8.26 20.81 9.52
N ARG A 166 -8.16 20.06 10.63
CA ARG A 166 -7.31 18.88 10.71
C ARG A 166 -7.81 17.73 9.83
N LEU A 167 -9.12 17.62 9.59
CA LEU A 167 -9.63 16.62 8.64
C LEU A 167 -9.15 16.90 7.21
N ALA A 168 -9.14 18.17 6.80
CA ALA A 168 -8.62 18.57 5.49
C ALA A 168 -7.10 18.31 5.39
N LEU A 169 -6.35 18.58 6.46
CA LEU A 169 -4.93 18.28 6.54
C LEU A 169 -4.65 16.78 6.41
N VAL A 170 -5.36 15.94 7.19
CA VAL A 170 -5.22 14.48 7.15
C VAL A 170 -5.61 13.92 5.78
N PHE A 171 -6.65 14.47 5.16
CA PHE A 171 -7.01 14.14 3.78
C PHE A 171 -5.86 14.48 2.81
N ALA A 172 -5.28 15.68 2.89
CA ALA A 172 -4.15 16.08 2.04
C ALA A 172 -2.94 15.16 2.23
N PHE A 173 -2.63 14.76 3.46
CA PHE A 173 -1.57 13.79 3.72
C PHE A 173 -1.92 12.39 3.22
N GLY A 174 -3.17 11.95 3.29
CA GLY A 174 -3.61 10.70 2.69
C GLY A 174 -3.42 10.67 1.16
N LEU A 175 -3.67 11.78 0.46
CA LEU A 175 -3.35 11.91 -0.97
C LEU A 175 -1.85 11.70 -1.22
N LEU A 176 -1.02 12.31 -0.37
CA LEU A 176 0.44 12.23 -0.49
C LEU A 176 0.93 10.79 -0.27
N HIS A 177 0.44 10.12 0.77
CA HIS A 177 0.82 8.74 1.08
C HIS A 177 0.39 7.75 -0.01
N GLY A 178 -0.78 7.95 -0.64
CA GLY A 178 -1.23 7.09 -1.74
C GLY A 178 -0.36 7.18 -3.00
N LEU A 179 0.31 8.32 -3.22
CA LEU A 179 1.31 8.45 -4.30
C LEU A 179 2.57 7.63 -4.02
N GLY A 180 2.99 7.52 -2.75
CA GLY A 180 4.17 6.75 -2.36
C GLY A 180 3.97 5.25 -2.51
N PHE A 181 2.72 4.80 -2.59
CA PHE A 181 2.36 3.40 -2.73
C PHE A 181 2.31 2.92 -4.19
N ALA A 182 2.37 3.82 -5.17
CA ALA A 182 2.32 3.47 -6.59
C ALA A 182 3.47 2.53 -7.02
N SER A 183 4.67 2.73 -6.48
CA SER A 183 5.83 1.85 -6.70
C SER A 183 5.61 0.46 -6.11
N VAL A 184 4.97 0.37 -4.95
CA VAL A 184 4.67 -0.89 -4.24
C VAL A 184 3.46 -1.61 -4.84
N LEU A 185 2.56 -0.90 -5.54
CA LEU A 185 1.44 -1.52 -6.24
C LEU A 185 1.91 -2.43 -7.39
N ALA A 186 3.00 -2.04 -8.05
CA ALA A 186 3.70 -2.89 -9.01
C ALA A 186 4.24 -4.15 -8.30
N ASP A 187 4.65 -4.02 -7.03
CA ASP A 187 5.11 -5.14 -6.24
C ASP A 187 3.99 -6.14 -5.88
N PHE A 188 2.80 -5.66 -5.52
CA PHE A 188 1.62 -6.47 -5.18
C PHE A 188 0.83 -6.99 -6.39
N GLY A 189 1.13 -6.50 -7.60
CA GLY A 189 0.67 -7.13 -8.82
C GLY A 189 -0.84 -7.09 -9.08
N MET A 190 -1.51 -5.99 -8.70
CA MET A 190 -2.98 -5.87 -8.79
C MET A 190 -3.55 -6.31 -10.15
N PRO A 191 -4.49 -7.29 -10.17
CA PRO A 191 -5.07 -7.76 -11.41
C PRO A 191 -5.92 -6.67 -12.06
N GLN A 192 -5.55 -6.22 -13.26
CA GLN A 192 -6.29 -5.16 -13.96
C GLN A 192 -7.79 -5.46 -14.14
N HIS A 193 -8.14 -6.73 -14.40
CA HIS A 193 -9.53 -7.17 -14.59
C HIS A 193 -10.35 -7.18 -13.30
N ALA A 194 -9.70 -7.29 -12.13
CA ALA A 194 -10.34 -7.29 -10.82
C ALA A 194 -9.88 -6.12 -9.95
N TYR A 195 -9.40 -5.04 -10.58
CA TYR A 195 -8.79 -3.89 -9.90
C TYR A 195 -9.72 -3.28 -8.86
N ALA A 196 -11.01 -3.11 -9.17
CA ALA A 196 -11.97 -2.55 -8.21
C ALA A 196 -12.10 -3.43 -6.96
N SER A 197 -12.17 -4.76 -7.14
CA SER A 197 -12.21 -5.72 -6.03
C SER A 197 -10.91 -5.72 -5.23
N ALA A 198 -9.76 -5.67 -5.89
CA ALA A 198 -8.45 -5.57 -5.26
C ALA A 198 -8.30 -4.27 -4.47
N LEU A 199 -8.69 -3.13 -5.04
CA LEU A 199 -8.65 -1.82 -4.40
C LEU A 199 -9.57 -1.75 -3.17
N ILE A 200 -10.79 -2.28 -3.28
CA ILE A 200 -11.72 -2.36 -2.14
C ILE A 200 -11.12 -3.23 -1.05
N GLY A 201 -10.66 -4.45 -1.39
CA GLY A 201 -10.01 -5.35 -0.45
C GLY A 201 -8.83 -4.69 0.25
N PHE A 202 -7.93 -4.11 -0.53
CA PHE A 202 -6.75 -3.40 -0.03
C PHE A 202 -7.09 -2.30 0.96
N ASN A 203 -8.01 -1.39 0.61
CA ASN A 203 -8.38 -0.30 1.50
C ASN A 203 -9.15 -0.77 2.75
N LEU A 204 -9.93 -1.85 2.66
CA LEU A 204 -10.51 -2.48 3.86
C LEU A 204 -9.40 -3.03 4.77
N GLY A 205 -8.37 -3.66 4.21
CA GLY A 205 -7.19 -4.10 4.94
C GLY A 205 -6.46 -2.95 5.64
N VAL A 206 -6.24 -1.84 4.92
CA VAL A 206 -5.64 -0.61 5.46
C VAL A 206 -6.45 -0.07 6.63
N GLU A 207 -7.77 0.10 6.46
CA GLU A 207 -8.66 0.60 7.51
C GLU A 207 -8.62 -0.31 8.76
N VAL A 208 -8.65 -1.63 8.57
CA VAL A 208 -8.52 -2.62 9.66
C VAL A 208 -7.16 -2.48 10.37
N GLY A 209 -6.06 -2.33 9.63
CA GLY A 209 -4.73 -2.13 10.20
C GLY A 209 -4.64 -0.84 11.03
N GLN A 210 -5.17 0.27 10.51
CA GLN A 210 -5.21 1.55 11.23
C GLN A 210 -6.05 1.44 12.51
N LEU A 211 -7.24 0.83 12.43
CA LEU A 211 -8.11 0.63 13.59
C LEU A 211 -7.47 -0.29 14.63
N ALA A 212 -6.68 -1.29 14.21
CA ALA A 212 -5.93 -2.15 15.12
C ALA A 212 -4.86 -1.36 15.90
N ILE A 213 -4.12 -0.45 15.24
CA ILE A 213 -3.15 0.44 15.89
C ILE A 213 -3.86 1.38 16.87
N LEU A 214 -4.93 2.04 16.43
CA LEU A 214 -5.70 2.96 17.26
C LEU A 214 -6.29 2.27 18.49
N SER A 215 -6.84 1.07 18.31
CA SER A 215 -7.39 0.28 19.41
C SER A 215 -6.30 -0.11 20.39
N SER A 216 -5.16 -0.60 19.89
CA SER A 216 -4.01 -0.98 20.72
C SER A 216 -3.48 0.20 21.53
N ALA A 217 -3.31 1.37 20.91
CA ALA A 217 -2.90 2.60 21.60
C ALA A 217 -3.95 3.06 22.61
N TYR A 218 -5.24 2.96 22.28
CA TYR A 218 -6.33 3.33 23.17
C TYR A 218 -6.34 2.48 24.45
N PHE A 219 -6.36 1.14 24.31
CA PHE A 219 -6.36 0.21 25.45
C PHE A 219 -5.03 0.23 26.22
N GLY A 220 -3.90 0.32 25.51
CA GLY A 220 -2.57 0.30 26.10
C GLY A 220 -2.19 1.56 26.85
N ILE A 221 -2.76 2.73 26.50
CA ILE A 221 -2.35 4.02 27.07
C ILE A 221 -3.51 4.72 27.77
N THR A 222 -4.65 4.92 27.08
CA THR A 222 -5.70 5.83 27.59
C THR A 222 -6.34 5.33 28.89
N ILE A 223 -6.44 4.01 29.08
CA ILE A 223 -7.01 3.39 30.28
C ILE A 223 -6.25 3.77 31.55
N TRP A 224 -4.93 3.99 31.44
CA TRP A 224 -4.05 4.27 32.57
C TRP A 224 -4.03 5.75 32.98
N PHE A 225 -4.54 6.65 32.14
CA PHE A 225 -4.46 8.10 32.33
C PHE A 225 -5.83 8.77 32.32
N LYS A 226 -6.44 8.90 33.51
CA LYS A 226 -7.75 9.56 33.69
C LYS A 226 -7.67 11.10 33.63
N ASN A 227 -6.52 11.69 33.95
CA ASN A 227 -6.32 13.14 33.93
C ASN A 227 -5.79 13.59 32.56
N LYS A 228 -6.57 14.42 31.86
CA LYS A 228 -6.23 14.96 30.53
C LYS A 228 -4.93 15.77 30.52
N GLN A 229 -4.64 16.52 31.58
CA GLN A 229 -3.41 17.31 31.67
C GLN A 229 -2.20 16.39 31.79
N HIS A 230 -2.28 15.35 32.63
CA HIS A 230 -1.19 14.38 32.77
C HIS A 230 -0.98 13.59 31.48
N PHE A 231 -2.06 13.16 30.81
CA PHE A 231 -1.95 12.52 29.50
C PHE A 231 -1.22 13.44 28.50
N HIS A 232 -1.60 14.72 28.44
CA HIS A 232 -0.96 15.66 27.54
C HIS A 232 0.54 15.84 27.84
N THR A 233 0.90 16.09 29.10
CA THR A 233 2.29 16.36 29.49
C THR A 233 3.20 15.13 29.41
N TYR A 234 2.72 13.94 29.80
CA TYR A 234 3.57 12.75 29.89
C TYR A 234 3.49 11.82 28.69
N ILE A 235 2.41 11.88 27.90
CA ILE A 235 2.21 11.00 26.75
C ILE A 235 2.21 11.81 25.45
N THR A 236 1.31 12.79 25.32
CA THR A 236 1.16 13.53 24.05
C THR A 236 2.43 14.27 23.68
N VAL A 237 3.01 15.07 24.58
CA VAL A 237 4.20 15.89 24.26
C VAL A 237 5.42 15.01 23.97
N PRO A 238 5.85 14.07 24.84
CA PRO A 238 7.02 13.24 24.55
C PRO A 238 6.82 12.36 23.31
N GLY A 239 5.65 11.74 23.15
CA GLY A 239 5.34 10.93 21.98
C GLY A 239 5.36 11.75 20.68
N SER A 240 4.85 12.98 20.72
CA SER A 240 4.83 13.87 19.55
C SER A 240 6.22 14.42 19.23
N VAL A 241 7.07 14.65 20.22
CA VAL A 241 8.49 14.98 20.02
C VAL A 241 9.21 13.82 19.35
N LEU A 242 9.01 12.59 19.81
CA LEU A 242 9.62 11.40 19.20
C LEU A 242 9.17 11.22 17.74
N ILE A 243 7.88 11.34 17.47
CA ILE A 243 7.32 11.28 16.10
C ILE A 243 7.87 12.42 15.25
N GLY A 244 7.93 13.63 15.79
CA GLY A 244 8.45 14.81 15.10
C GLY A 244 9.91 14.67 14.70
N ILE A 245 10.77 14.26 15.64
CA ILE A 245 12.20 14.02 15.39
C ILE A 245 12.39 12.89 14.39
N THR A 246 11.65 11.79 14.52
CA THR A 246 11.74 10.65 13.60
C THR A 246 11.33 11.07 12.18
N GLY A 247 10.23 11.81 12.05
CA GLY A 247 9.78 12.36 10.78
C GLY A 247 10.82 13.28 10.14
N LEU A 248 11.41 14.19 10.91
CA LEU A 248 12.47 15.10 10.41
C LEU A 248 13.72 14.33 9.97
N TYR A 249 14.12 13.32 10.75
CA TYR A 249 15.23 12.44 10.39
C TYR A 249 14.96 11.69 9.09
N TRP A 250 13.77 11.08 8.94
CA TRP A 250 13.39 10.40 7.70
C TRP A 250 13.26 11.34 6.51
N THR A 251 12.79 12.57 6.70
CA THR A 251 12.77 13.58 5.63
C THR A 251 14.19 13.86 5.14
N TRP A 252 15.14 14.07 6.06
CA TRP A 252 16.54 14.29 5.71
C TRP A 252 17.14 13.07 4.99
N ASP A 253 16.96 11.88 5.56
CA ASP A 253 17.48 10.62 5.03
C ASP A 253 17.01 10.39 3.58
N ARG A 254 15.69 10.44 3.35
CA ARG A 254 15.08 10.21 2.02
C ARG A 254 15.44 11.32 1.02
N PHE A 255 15.53 12.58 1.47
CA PHE A 255 15.95 13.68 0.61
C PHE A 255 17.42 13.57 0.20
N SER A 256 18.29 13.19 1.14
CA SER A 256 19.72 13.03 0.89
C SER A 256 19.99 11.87 -0.08
N TRP A 257 19.30 10.74 0.10
CA TRP A 257 19.37 9.61 -0.84
C TRP A 257 18.90 9.99 -2.24
N ALA A 258 17.77 10.71 -2.34
CA ALA A 258 17.27 11.26 -3.59
C ALA A 258 18.31 12.14 -4.30
N ALA A 259 18.94 13.07 -3.58
CA ALA A 259 19.95 13.97 -4.13
C ALA A 259 21.23 13.24 -4.58
N ILE A 260 21.66 12.21 -3.85
CA ILE A 260 22.83 11.40 -4.20
C ILE A 260 22.53 10.55 -5.44
N SER A 261 21.37 9.89 -5.49
CA SER A 261 20.99 9.03 -6.61
C SER A 261 20.91 9.80 -7.93
N SER A 262 20.38 11.03 -7.92
CA SER A 262 20.31 11.87 -9.12
C SER A 262 21.69 12.30 -9.62
N ALA A 263 22.62 12.62 -8.71
CA ALA A 263 23.98 13.02 -9.01
C ALA A 263 24.85 11.88 -9.61
N ILE A 264 24.54 10.62 -9.30
CA ILE A 264 25.25 9.45 -9.87
C ILE A 264 24.69 9.09 -11.25
N SER A 265 23.41 9.39 -11.51
CA SER A 265 22.71 9.00 -12.75
C SER A 265 22.77 10.02 -13.89
N GLY A 266 23.27 11.24 -13.65
CA GLY A 266 23.39 12.33 -14.63
C GLY A 266 24.82 12.54 -15.10
#